data_AF-A0A2P6V9B8-F1
#
_entry.id   AF-A0A2P6V9B8-F1
#
_cell.length_a   1.000
_cell.length_b   1.000
_cell.length_c   1.000
_cell.angle_alpha   90.00
_cell.angle_beta   90.00
_cell.angle_gamma   90.00
#
_symmetry.space_group_name_H-M   'P 1'
#
loop_
_entity.id
_entity.type
_entity.pdbx_description
1 polymer ?
#
loop_
_entity_poly.entity_id
_entity_poly.type
_entity_poly.pdbx_seq_one_letter_code
_entity_poly.pdbx_strand_id
1 'polypeptide(L)'
;MEGGEALRSVGEEAEPCTLRFCNQRQGVSASVLWVDYEGDEKEYARLDELCFFNQDTFFGHPWRVRDAATGLLLAEYCGPTATISLLPDGTTRVQAGLHRPPPVEFVDPKWGPFRQRGLALGTIPISAFDCVSQEAVQAAEALLESMLAVAPQEVLAGLATEGADFAIIGKKQVTTDLPMYRHLQGVSCGNGGGDYDAATRGLGGNPGNPTTSCGEENLLMLEGDRYRCENILLHEFGHAVMDLGLHGSPLRTDIIAAYKAAPRRRKRQHLVGDSSAANVAAGGAAAPPPPPPIVAAAADTAAPAALVAGEEWAGYDPDCYMMANECEYWAEGTQAWFDATVREDVTSGVNTREEVKGKDPRLAALLAAVYGDGPWRYPQTAPRPFARESCAAAAAAAAAAEALSSKRQRGGAGWLAGEVPVLVEDNPMQPLLAGADGGGGASRHGMRRRGASPRRRERASSRGGKLSSVPRRITRALARLAGCCLGCGLP
;
A
#
# COMPACT_ATOMS: atom_id res chain seq x y z
N MET A 1 43.14 -29.40 5.36
CA MET A 1 42.19 -28.34 4.99
C MET A 1 41.40 -28.06 6.24
N GLU A 2 41.85 -27.15 7.10
CA GLU A 2 41.21 -26.93 8.40
C GLU A 2 41.20 -25.45 8.72
N GLY A 3 40.04 -24.98 9.20
CA GLY A 3 39.92 -23.70 9.89
C GLY A 3 39.22 -22.56 9.15
N GLY A 4 38.18 -22.83 8.34
CA GLY A 4 37.21 -21.76 8.07
C GLY A 4 36.33 -21.62 9.30
N GLU A 5 36.43 -20.51 10.04
CA GLU A 5 35.48 -20.22 11.12
C GLU A 5 34.04 -20.35 10.59
N ALA A 6 33.16 -20.97 11.38
CA ALA A 6 31.75 -21.07 11.02
C ALA A 6 31.16 -19.66 10.88
N LEU A 7 30.44 -19.41 9.79
CA LEU A 7 29.75 -18.14 9.57
C LEU A 7 28.76 -17.90 10.71
N ARG A 8 28.91 -16.78 11.41
CA ARG A 8 28.08 -16.37 12.55
C ARG A 8 28.04 -14.85 12.63
N SER A 9 27.01 -14.31 13.27
CA SER A 9 26.97 -12.88 13.59
C SER A 9 28.09 -12.47 14.53
N VAL A 10 28.54 -11.23 14.38
CA VAL A 10 29.44 -10.54 15.33
C VAL A 10 28.70 -9.37 15.99
N GLY A 11 29.00 -9.10 17.26
CA GLY A 11 28.23 -8.19 18.15
C GLY A 11 28.26 -6.69 17.80
N GLU A 12 27.49 -5.94 18.60
CA GLU A 12 26.95 -4.55 18.49
C GLU A 12 27.88 -3.38 18.06
N GLU A 13 29.14 -3.61 17.70
CA GLU A 13 30.03 -2.55 17.16
C GLU A 13 29.94 -2.42 15.62
N ALA A 14 29.17 -3.29 14.96
CA ALA A 14 28.98 -3.25 13.52
C ALA A 14 28.11 -2.05 13.10
N GLU A 15 28.50 -1.36 12.03
CA GLU A 15 27.73 -0.24 11.49
C GLU A 15 26.31 -0.70 11.07
N PRO A 16 25.24 0.04 11.42
CA PRO A 16 23.90 -0.25 10.95
C PRO A 16 23.83 -0.22 9.42
N CYS A 17 23.09 -1.16 8.84
CA CYS A 17 22.83 -1.20 7.41
C CYS A 17 21.44 -1.76 7.11
N THR A 18 21.00 -1.64 5.86
CA THR A 18 19.69 -2.15 5.43
C THR A 18 19.87 -3.06 4.22
N LEU A 19 19.29 -4.26 4.27
CA LEU A 19 19.26 -5.19 3.15
C LEU A 19 17.88 -5.18 2.50
N ARG A 20 17.83 -5.05 1.17
CA ARG A 20 16.59 -5.28 0.40
C ARG A 20 16.60 -6.68 -0.19
N PHE A 21 15.67 -7.52 0.20
CA PHE A 21 15.45 -8.82 -0.41
C PHE A 21 14.37 -8.69 -1.47
N CYS A 22 14.65 -9.14 -2.71
CA CYS A 22 13.71 -9.13 -3.81
C CYS A 22 13.60 -10.52 -4.42
N ASN A 23 12.40 -11.00 -4.68
CA ASN A 23 12.20 -12.24 -5.42
C ASN A 23 11.45 -11.98 -6.72
N GLN A 24 12.14 -12.04 -7.85
CA GLN A 24 11.56 -11.95 -9.19
C GLN A 24 11.48 -13.32 -9.86
N ARG A 25 11.74 -14.42 -9.14
CA ARG A 25 11.63 -15.78 -9.67
C ARG A 25 10.20 -16.27 -9.55
N GLN A 26 9.62 -16.60 -10.70
CA GLN A 26 8.28 -17.16 -10.74
C GLN A 26 8.24 -18.57 -10.15
N GLY A 27 7.22 -18.86 -9.35
CA GLY A 27 7.03 -20.17 -8.72
C GLY A 27 8.06 -20.52 -7.64
N VAL A 28 8.91 -19.58 -7.22
CA VAL A 28 9.85 -19.77 -6.11
C VAL A 28 9.37 -18.95 -4.93
N SER A 29 9.24 -19.60 -3.78
CA SER A 29 9.14 -18.93 -2.48
C SER A 29 10.44 -19.20 -1.73
N ALA A 30 11.00 -18.18 -1.09
CA ALA A 30 12.26 -18.30 -0.37
C ALA A 30 12.09 -17.98 1.12
N SER A 31 12.81 -18.71 1.97
CA SER A 31 13.02 -18.32 3.37
C SER A 31 14.23 -17.39 3.45
N VAL A 32 14.04 -16.22 4.07
CA VAL A 32 15.12 -15.29 4.41
C VAL A 32 15.52 -15.56 5.84
N LEU A 33 16.77 -15.95 6.06
CA LEU A 33 17.29 -16.43 7.33
C LEU A 33 18.45 -15.56 7.80
N TRP A 34 18.37 -15.13 9.06
CA TRP A 34 19.50 -14.54 9.76
C TRP A 34 20.36 -15.67 10.37
N VAL A 35 21.68 -15.59 10.23
CA VAL A 35 22.60 -16.49 10.92
C VAL A 35 23.01 -15.85 12.25
N ASP A 36 22.60 -16.42 13.36
CA ASP A 36 22.80 -15.84 14.69
C ASP A 36 24.26 -15.91 15.18
N TYR A 37 24.49 -15.50 16.43
CA TYR A 37 25.83 -15.45 17.04
C TYR A 37 26.41 -16.84 17.30
N GLU A 38 25.54 -17.85 17.42
CA GLU A 38 25.88 -19.26 17.57
C GLU A 38 26.12 -19.95 16.21
N GLY A 39 25.73 -19.31 15.11
CA GLY A 39 25.83 -19.83 13.75
C GLY A 39 24.59 -20.59 13.28
N ASP A 40 23.49 -20.53 14.04
CA ASP A 40 22.21 -21.14 13.68
C ASP A 40 21.42 -20.23 12.74
N GLU A 41 20.74 -20.84 11.76
CA GLU A 41 19.81 -20.12 10.88
C GLU A 41 18.47 -19.90 11.58
N LYS A 42 18.05 -18.63 11.71
CA LYS A 42 16.73 -18.23 12.17
C LYS A 42 15.95 -17.66 11.00
N GLU A 43 14.87 -18.34 10.61
CA GLU A 43 13.97 -17.81 9.59
C GLU A 43 13.35 -16.52 10.10
N TYR A 44 13.57 -15.46 9.34
CA TYR A 44 13.09 -14.13 9.64
C TYR A 44 11.80 -13.83 8.89
N ALA A 45 11.77 -14.13 7.59
CA ALA A 45 10.63 -13.84 6.74
C ALA A 45 10.54 -14.77 5.54
N ARG A 46 9.34 -14.82 4.98
CA ARG A 46 9.05 -15.41 3.67
C ARG A 46 9.19 -14.36 2.59
N LEU A 47 9.92 -14.71 1.53
CA LEU A 47 10.10 -13.92 0.33
C LEU A 47 9.44 -14.67 -0.83
N ASP A 48 8.13 -14.50 -0.93
CA ASP A 48 7.32 -15.09 -1.99
C ASP A 48 7.58 -14.41 -3.35
N GLU A 49 7.09 -15.03 -4.41
CA GLU A 49 7.20 -14.49 -5.76
C GLU A 49 6.71 -13.02 -5.82
N LEU A 50 7.60 -12.15 -6.30
CA LEU A 50 7.45 -10.70 -6.49
C LEU A 50 7.29 -9.89 -5.22
N CYS A 51 7.47 -10.53 -4.07
CA CYS A 51 7.69 -9.81 -2.84
C CYS A 51 9.09 -9.20 -2.83
N PHE A 52 9.18 -8.06 -2.17
CA PHE A 52 10.42 -7.53 -1.70
C PHE A 52 10.19 -6.84 -0.36
N PHE A 53 11.20 -6.84 0.50
CA PHE A 53 11.16 -6.07 1.74
C PHE A 53 12.55 -5.59 2.13
N ASN A 54 12.62 -4.51 2.89
CA ASN A 54 13.84 -4.08 3.56
C ASN A 54 13.95 -4.68 4.95
N GLN A 55 15.17 -5.01 5.31
CA GLN A 55 15.57 -5.49 6.62
C GLN A 55 16.68 -4.63 7.19
N ASP A 56 16.38 -3.88 8.24
CA ASP A 56 17.41 -3.22 9.04
C ASP A 56 18.22 -4.26 9.81
N THR A 57 19.54 -4.14 9.72
CA THR A 57 20.49 -5.10 10.27
C THR A 57 21.83 -4.41 10.52
N PHE A 58 22.88 -5.20 10.73
CA PHE A 58 24.23 -4.68 10.95
C PHE A 58 25.20 -5.31 9.96
N PHE A 59 26.26 -4.57 9.63
CA PHE A 59 27.28 -5.01 8.67
C PHE A 59 27.82 -6.42 8.93
N GLY A 60 27.93 -6.81 10.21
CA GLY A 60 28.45 -8.10 10.64
C GLY A 60 27.43 -9.22 10.75
N HIS A 61 26.18 -9.00 10.32
CA HIS A 61 25.11 -10.01 10.36
C HIS A 61 25.07 -10.76 9.02
N PRO A 62 25.36 -12.08 9.01
CA PRO A 62 25.21 -12.88 7.81
C PRO A 62 23.75 -13.25 7.57
N TRP A 63 23.33 -13.13 6.33
CA TRP A 63 22.00 -13.47 5.86
C TRP A 63 22.07 -14.53 4.78
N ARG A 64 21.14 -15.48 4.82
CA ARG A 64 20.95 -16.51 3.81
C ARG A 64 19.54 -16.42 3.23
N VAL A 65 19.44 -16.71 1.95
CA VAL A 65 18.15 -16.89 1.27
C VAL A 65 18.13 -18.32 0.77
N ARG A 66 17.13 -19.10 1.19
CA ARG A 66 16.97 -20.49 0.77
C ARG A 66 15.66 -20.69 0.06
N ASP A 67 15.64 -21.57 -0.94
CA ASP A 67 14.40 -22.07 -1.50
C ASP A 67 13.60 -22.74 -0.38
N ALA A 68 12.37 -22.29 -0.18
CA ALA A 68 11.54 -22.74 0.91
C ALA A 68 11.12 -24.20 0.81
N ALA A 69 10.96 -24.71 -0.40
CA ALA A 69 10.48 -26.06 -0.65
C ALA A 69 11.64 -27.07 -0.59
N THR A 70 12.83 -26.68 -1.06
CA THR A 70 13.96 -27.61 -1.18
C THR A 70 15.08 -27.36 -0.16
N GLY A 71 15.12 -26.20 0.49
CA GLY A 71 16.21 -25.77 1.36
C GLY A 71 17.48 -25.34 0.61
N LEU A 72 17.45 -25.30 -0.74
CA LEU A 72 18.59 -24.94 -1.57
C LEU A 72 19.06 -23.51 -1.25
N LEU A 73 20.36 -23.31 -1.03
CA LEU A 73 20.93 -21.97 -0.83
C LEU A 73 20.86 -21.17 -2.14
N LEU A 74 20.11 -20.07 -2.12
CA LEU A 74 19.92 -19.16 -3.26
C LEU A 74 20.81 -17.92 -3.15
N ALA A 75 21.08 -17.45 -1.93
CA ALA A 75 21.96 -16.32 -1.66
C ALA A 75 22.59 -16.46 -0.28
N GLU A 76 23.81 -15.93 -0.12
CA GLU A 76 24.45 -15.68 1.17
C GLU A 76 25.10 -14.30 1.07
N TYR A 77 24.88 -13.44 2.07
CA TYR A 77 25.41 -12.08 2.09
C TYR A 77 25.70 -11.61 3.51
N CYS A 78 26.86 -10.97 3.69
CA CYS A 78 27.25 -10.28 4.91
C CYS A 78 28.05 -9.05 4.47
N GLY A 79 27.64 -7.85 4.90
CA GLY A 79 28.28 -6.62 4.46
C GLY A 79 27.36 -5.38 4.55
N PRO A 80 27.71 -4.31 3.81
CA PRO A 80 26.98 -3.04 3.89
C PRO A 80 25.62 -3.13 3.18
N THR A 81 24.85 -2.03 3.24
CA THR A 81 23.54 -1.91 2.58
C THR A 81 23.59 -2.40 1.13
N ALA A 82 22.71 -3.34 0.81
CA ALA A 82 22.65 -3.96 -0.51
C ALA A 82 21.26 -4.48 -0.84
N THR A 83 21.02 -4.69 -2.13
CA THR A 83 19.84 -5.34 -2.68
C THR A 83 20.20 -6.72 -3.18
N ILE A 84 19.54 -7.75 -2.66
CA ILE A 84 19.69 -9.15 -2.98
C ILE A 84 18.47 -9.57 -3.78
N SER A 85 18.63 -9.76 -5.09
CA SER A 85 17.55 -10.07 -6.03
C SER A 85 17.66 -11.49 -6.58
N LEU A 86 16.63 -12.29 -6.39
CA LEU A 86 16.44 -13.55 -7.11
C LEU A 86 15.86 -13.22 -8.50
N LEU A 87 16.62 -13.39 -9.58
CA LEU A 87 16.24 -12.96 -10.92
C LEU A 87 15.50 -14.05 -11.72
N PRO A 88 14.65 -13.68 -12.70
CA PRO A 88 13.86 -14.63 -13.50
C PRO A 88 14.67 -15.68 -14.26
N ASP A 89 15.93 -15.40 -14.58
CA ASP A 89 16.85 -16.32 -15.26
C ASP A 89 17.43 -17.41 -14.34
N GLY A 90 17.00 -17.44 -13.07
CA GLY A 90 17.48 -18.37 -12.06
C GLY A 90 18.75 -17.92 -11.35
N THR A 91 19.33 -16.76 -11.70
CA THR A 91 20.52 -16.21 -11.05
C THR A 91 20.16 -15.32 -9.86
N THR A 92 21.11 -15.13 -8.94
CA THR A 92 20.98 -14.20 -7.82
C THR A 92 21.92 -13.02 -8.07
N ARG A 93 21.43 -11.81 -7.88
CA ARG A 93 22.24 -10.59 -8.01
C ARG A 93 22.27 -9.85 -6.68
N VAL A 94 23.48 -9.45 -6.27
CA VAL A 94 23.69 -8.57 -5.12
C VAL A 94 24.26 -7.25 -5.61
N GLN A 95 23.63 -6.13 -5.25
CA GLN A 95 24.05 -4.78 -5.65
C GLN A 95 24.14 -3.87 -4.43
N ALA A 96 25.21 -3.08 -4.32
CA ALA A 96 25.36 -2.11 -3.23
C ALA A 96 24.27 -1.03 -3.32
N GLY A 97 23.64 -0.69 -2.19
CA GLY A 97 22.52 0.25 -2.10
C GLY A 97 21.13 -0.43 -2.18
N LEU A 98 20.09 0.37 -1.93
CA LEU A 98 18.68 -0.05 -2.00
C LEU A 98 18.14 0.22 -3.41
N HIS A 99 18.20 -0.78 -4.28
CA HIS A 99 17.71 -0.74 -5.64
C HIS A 99 16.28 -1.27 -5.70
N ARG A 100 15.47 -0.64 -6.54
CA ARG A 100 14.17 -1.21 -6.89
C ARG A 100 14.36 -2.38 -7.86
N PRO A 101 13.70 -3.53 -7.63
CA PRO A 101 13.61 -4.55 -8.66
C PRO A 101 12.88 -3.95 -9.88
N PRO A 102 13.38 -4.15 -11.12
CA PRO A 102 12.66 -3.65 -12.30
C PRO A 102 11.23 -4.21 -12.30
N PRO A 103 10.22 -3.43 -12.75
CA PRO A 103 8.86 -3.93 -12.85
C PRO A 103 8.85 -5.22 -13.67
N VAL A 104 8.42 -6.33 -13.08
CA VAL A 104 8.22 -7.58 -13.79
C VAL A 104 6.74 -7.71 -14.05
N GLU A 105 6.37 -7.88 -15.32
CA GLU A 105 5.00 -8.29 -15.65
C GLU A 105 4.76 -9.68 -15.07
N PHE A 106 3.78 -9.76 -14.20
CA PHE A 106 3.39 -10.98 -13.52
C PHE A 106 2.00 -11.37 -13.97
N VAL A 107 1.76 -12.66 -14.23
CA VAL A 107 0.44 -13.12 -14.64
C VAL A 107 -0.13 -14.00 -13.55
N ASP A 108 -1.14 -13.47 -12.85
CA ASP A 108 -1.94 -14.27 -11.93
C ASP A 108 -2.99 -15.07 -12.73
N PRO A 109 -3.16 -16.38 -12.48
CA PRO A 109 -4.20 -17.16 -13.17
C PRO A 109 -5.63 -16.64 -12.96
N LYS A 110 -5.90 -15.99 -11.82
CA LYS A 110 -7.22 -15.46 -11.45
C LYS A 110 -7.41 -14.03 -11.93
N TRP A 111 -6.37 -13.19 -11.84
CA TRP A 111 -6.48 -11.75 -12.06
C TRP A 111 -5.85 -11.24 -13.36
N GLY A 112 -5.12 -12.10 -14.07
CA GLY A 112 -4.40 -11.74 -15.29
C GLY A 112 -3.08 -10.99 -15.01
N PRO A 113 -2.59 -10.20 -15.97
CA PRO A 113 -1.35 -9.45 -15.82
C PRO A 113 -1.43 -8.36 -14.74
N PHE A 114 -0.47 -8.35 -13.81
CA PHE A 114 -0.09 -7.21 -12.98
C PHE A 114 1.05 -6.47 -13.68
N ARG A 115 0.84 -5.17 -13.91
CA ARG A 115 1.78 -4.32 -14.62
C ARG A 115 1.63 -2.86 -14.22
N GLN A 116 2.62 -2.05 -14.56
CA GLN A 116 2.46 -0.60 -14.53
C GLN A 116 1.40 -0.19 -15.56
N ARG A 117 0.40 0.56 -15.11
CA ARG A 117 -0.72 1.04 -15.91
C ARG A 117 -0.86 2.56 -15.91
N GLY A 118 -0.14 3.23 -15.03
CA GLY A 118 -0.09 4.69 -14.93
C GLY A 118 1.26 5.19 -14.40
N LEU A 119 1.45 6.50 -14.42
CA LEU A 119 2.64 7.18 -13.93
C LEU A 119 2.29 8.60 -13.46
N ALA A 120 2.09 8.77 -12.16
CA ALA A 120 1.83 10.09 -11.57
C ALA A 120 3.12 10.92 -11.51
N LEU A 121 3.02 12.21 -11.84
CA LEU A 121 4.13 13.19 -11.76
C LEU A 121 5.38 12.79 -12.57
N GLY A 122 5.26 11.84 -13.51
CA GLY A 122 6.38 11.29 -14.27
C GLY A 122 7.34 10.40 -13.48
N THR A 123 7.14 10.19 -12.18
CA THR A 123 8.09 9.49 -11.30
C THR A 123 7.48 8.43 -10.40
N ILE A 124 6.17 8.45 -10.12
CA ILE A 124 5.50 7.52 -9.22
C ILE A 124 4.69 6.51 -10.05
N PRO A 125 5.17 5.27 -10.23
CA PRO A 125 4.46 4.28 -11.02
C PRO A 125 3.16 3.86 -10.35
N ILE A 126 2.10 3.71 -11.14
CA ILE A 126 0.84 3.13 -10.70
C ILE A 126 0.69 1.75 -11.33
N SER A 127 0.65 0.72 -10.51
CA SER A 127 0.54 -0.67 -10.93
C SER A 127 -0.78 -1.30 -10.50
N ALA A 128 -1.34 -2.14 -11.36
CA ALA A 128 -2.59 -2.83 -11.06
C ALA A 128 -2.72 -4.07 -11.94
N PHE A 129 -3.59 -4.98 -11.53
CA PHE A 129 -4.05 -6.06 -12.41
C PHE A 129 -4.96 -5.53 -13.53
N ASP A 130 -5.04 -6.26 -14.64
CA ASP A 130 -5.94 -5.93 -15.76
C ASP A 130 -7.43 -5.96 -15.36
N CYS A 131 -7.80 -6.59 -14.25
CA CYS A 131 -9.17 -6.55 -13.71
C CYS A 131 -9.57 -5.18 -13.13
N VAL A 132 -8.60 -4.30 -12.85
CA VAL A 132 -8.85 -2.93 -12.37
C VAL A 132 -9.26 -2.03 -13.55
N SER A 133 -10.24 -1.17 -13.36
CA SER A 133 -10.67 -0.23 -14.41
C SER A 133 -9.61 0.83 -14.72
N GLN A 134 -9.54 1.30 -15.97
CA GLN A 134 -8.59 2.37 -16.34
C GLN A 134 -8.97 3.69 -15.67
N GLU A 135 -10.26 3.87 -15.40
CA GLU A 135 -10.83 5.00 -14.67
C GLU A 135 -10.24 5.08 -13.25
N ALA A 136 -10.06 3.95 -12.57
CA ALA A 136 -9.43 3.93 -11.24
C ALA A 136 -7.94 4.30 -11.30
N VAL A 137 -7.23 3.85 -12.35
CA VAL A 137 -5.82 4.24 -12.58
C VAL A 137 -5.72 5.75 -12.76
N GLN A 138 -6.58 6.33 -13.61
CA GLN A 138 -6.62 7.78 -13.86
C GLN A 138 -7.02 8.57 -12.61
N ALA A 139 -7.94 8.05 -11.80
CA ALA A 139 -8.31 8.66 -10.52
C ALA A 139 -7.13 8.70 -9.54
N ALA A 140 -6.37 7.61 -9.44
CA ALA A 140 -5.17 7.57 -8.60
C ALA A 140 -4.09 8.55 -9.11
N GLU A 141 -3.86 8.63 -10.43
CA GLU A 141 -2.94 9.61 -11.02
C GLU A 141 -3.34 11.04 -10.65
N ALA A 142 -4.59 11.41 -10.92
CA ALA A 142 -5.09 12.76 -10.66
C ALA A 142 -5.04 13.14 -9.17
N LEU A 143 -5.30 12.19 -8.26
CA LEU A 143 -5.22 12.42 -6.82
C LEU A 143 -3.77 12.65 -6.35
N LEU A 144 -2.84 11.81 -6.78
CA LEU A 144 -1.42 11.97 -6.44
C LEU A 144 -0.84 13.27 -7.02
N GLU A 145 -1.19 13.59 -8.27
CA GLU A 145 -0.81 14.85 -8.91
C GLU A 145 -1.35 16.06 -8.16
N SER A 146 -2.60 16.00 -7.69
CA SER A 146 -3.22 17.09 -6.94
C SER A 146 -2.64 17.24 -5.52
N MET A 147 -2.43 16.12 -4.83
CA MET A 147 -1.84 16.07 -3.49
C MET A 147 -0.44 16.66 -3.44
N LEU A 148 0.37 16.39 -4.47
CA LEU A 148 1.78 16.76 -4.50
C LEU A 148 2.08 17.91 -5.48
N ALA A 149 1.05 18.57 -6.01
CA ALA A 149 1.18 19.59 -7.06
C ALA A 149 2.17 20.72 -6.72
N VAL A 150 2.29 21.05 -5.42
CA VAL A 150 3.15 22.11 -4.90
C VAL A 150 4.15 21.60 -3.87
N ALA A 151 4.33 20.28 -3.76
CA ALA A 151 5.28 19.70 -2.84
C ALA A 151 6.72 20.13 -3.21
N PRO A 152 7.59 20.43 -2.23
CA PRO A 152 8.99 20.77 -2.51
C PRO A 152 9.69 19.67 -3.31
N GLN A 153 10.62 20.06 -4.17
CA GLN A 153 11.35 19.13 -5.03
C GLN A 153 12.12 18.08 -4.23
N GLU A 154 12.56 18.43 -3.02
CA GLU A 154 13.24 17.53 -2.08
C GLU A 154 12.33 16.38 -1.64
N VAL A 155 11.04 16.65 -1.40
CA VAL A 155 10.05 15.62 -1.04
C VAL A 155 9.82 14.66 -2.22
N LEU A 156 9.67 15.21 -3.44
CA LEU A 156 9.52 14.42 -4.66
C LEU A 156 10.77 13.58 -4.95
N ALA A 157 11.95 14.14 -4.72
CA ALA A 157 13.22 13.44 -4.87
C ALA A 157 13.39 12.32 -3.83
N GLY A 158 12.96 12.55 -2.58
CA GLY A 158 12.91 11.52 -1.54
C GLY A 158 12.01 10.36 -1.92
N LEU A 159 10.77 10.64 -2.34
CA LEU A 159 9.82 9.63 -2.82
C LEU A 159 10.42 8.80 -3.97
N ALA A 160 11.04 9.46 -4.96
CA ALA A 160 11.67 8.79 -6.08
C ALA A 160 12.89 7.94 -5.68
N THR A 161 13.73 8.46 -4.77
CA THR A 161 14.95 7.79 -4.29
C THR A 161 14.62 6.52 -3.51
N GLU A 162 13.62 6.59 -2.64
CA GLU A 162 13.15 5.45 -1.85
C GLU A 162 12.25 4.49 -2.64
N GLY A 163 11.89 4.88 -3.87
CA GLY A 163 11.16 4.05 -4.81
C GLY A 163 9.66 3.97 -4.55
N ALA A 164 9.07 5.02 -3.99
CA ALA A 164 7.63 5.13 -3.76
C ALA A 164 6.83 4.77 -5.02
N ASP A 165 5.84 3.90 -4.86
CA ASP A 165 4.91 3.56 -5.93
C ASP A 165 3.50 3.36 -5.37
N PHE A 166 2.55 3.17 -6.29
CA PHE A 166 1.15 2.98 -5.93
C PHE A 166 0.59 1.72 -6.59
N ALA A 167 -0.13 0.92 -5.80
CA ALA A 167 -0.84 -0.27 -6.28
C ALA A 167 -2.35 -0.19 -6.02
N ILE A 168 -3.16 -0.54 -7.03
CA ILE A 168 -4.61 -0.55 -6.87
C ILE A 168 -5.09 -1.97 -6.61
N ILE A 169 -5.82 -2.15 -5.52
CA ILE A 169 -6.45 -3.42 -5.19
C ILE A 169 -7.84 -3.46 -5.86
N GLY A 170 -8.06 -4.35 -6.82
CA GLY A 170 -9.32 -4.42 -7.55
C GLY A 170 -10.53 -4.77 -6.67
N LYS A 171 -11.74 -4.41 -7.11
CA LYS A 171 -12.99 -4.55 -6.33
C LYS A 171 -13.29 -5.96 -5.82
N LYS A 172 -12.82 -6.99 -6.53
CA LYS A 172 -13.01 -8.41 -6.20
C LYS A 172 -11.77 -9.04 -5.57
N GLN A 173 -10.69 -8.28 -5.48
CA GLN A 173 -9.43 -8.71 -4.88
C GLN A 173 -9.44 -8.41 -3.39
N VAL A 174 -8.63 -9.12 -2.62
CA VAL A 174 -8.24 -8.77 -1.25
C VAL A 174 -6.82 -8.19 -1.24
N THR A 175 -6.36 -7.65 -0.11
CA THR A 175 -5.05 -6.99 0.00
C THR A 175 -3.90 -7.90 -0.44
N THR A 176 -3.92 -9.16 -0.01
CA THR A 176 -2.84 -10.13 -0.27
C THR A 176 -2.89 -10.73 -1.68
N ASP A 177 -3.93 -10.42 -2.48
CA ASP A 177 -3.93 -10.74 -3.92
C ASP A 177 -2.86 -9.90 -4.66
N LEU A 178 -2.48 -8.74 -4.12
CA LEU A 178 -1.37 -7.97 -4.68
C LEU A 178 -0.02 -8.66 -4.40
N PRO A 179 0.87 -8.77 -5.41
CA PRO A 179 2.09 -9.57 -5.27
C PRO A 179 3.00 -9.15 -4.11
N MET A 180 3.10 -7.85 -3.83
CA MET A 180 3.96 -7.32 -2.77
C MET A 180 3.41 -7.56 -1.34
N TYR A 181 2.16 -7.99 -1.19
CA TYR A 181 1.53 -8.25 0.10
C TYR A 181 1.19 -9.73 0.35
N ARG A 182 1.56 -10.66 -0.56
CA ARG A 182 1.24 -12.09 -0.43
C ARG A 182 1.71 -12.72 0.89
N HIS A 183 2.88 -12.31 1.37
CA HIS A 183 3.44 -12.77 2.63
C HIS A 183 2.57 -12.41 3.86
N LEU A 184 1.61 -11.49 3.72
CA LEU A 184 0.66 -11.11 4.77
C LEU A 184 -0.61 -11.99 4.80
N GLN A 185 -0.72 -12.98 3.92
CA GLN A 185 -1.89 -13.86 3.86
C GLN A 185 -2.11 -14.59 5.18
N GLY A 186 -3.28 -14.39 5.78
CA GLY A 186 -3.66 -14.96 7.08
C GLY A 186 -2.91 -14.37 8.28
N VAL A 187 -2.07 -13.35 8.08
CA VAL A 187 -1.38 -12.65 9.16
C VAL A 187 -2.36 -11.67 9.83
N SER A 188 -2.43 -11.71 11.16
CA SER A 188 -3.24 -10.76 11.94
C SER A 188 -2.67 -9.34 11.84
N CYS A 189 -3.54 -8.34 11.65
CA CYS A 189 -3.14 -6.93 11.65
C CYS A 189 -2.84 -6.37 13.04
N GLY A 190 -3.09 -7.13 14.12
CA GLY A 190 -2.83 -6.68 15.49
C GLY A 190 -3.74 -5.55 16.01
N ASN A 191 -4.63 -5.00 15.18
CA ASN A 191 -5.56 -3.91 15.51
C ASN A 191 -6.98 -4.40 15.89
N GLY A 192 -7.17 -5.72 16.03
CA GLY A 192 -8.48 -6.33 16.31
C GLY A 192 -9.40 -6.47 15.09
N GLY A 193 -8.97 -6.04 13.90
CA GLY A 193 -9.72 -6.13 12.63
C GLY A 193 -9.65 -7.48 11.93
N GLY A 194 -8.91 -8.46 12.48
CA GLY A 194 -8.66 -9.75 11.85
C GLY A 194 -7.32 -9.79 11.11
N ASP A 195 -7.27 -10.55 10.02
CA ASP A 195 -6.11 -10.61 9.12
C ASP A 195 -6.08 -9.43 8.13
N TYR A 196 -4.98 -9.26 7.40
CA TYR A 196 -4.81 -8.18 6.42
C TYR A 196 -5.88 -8.14 5.31
N ASP A 197 -6.47 -9.28 4.96
CA ASP A 197 -7.50 -9.34 3.93
C ASP A 197 -8.86 -8.88 4.46
N ALA A 198 -9.15 -9.15 5.73
CA ALA A 198 -10.37 -8.69 6.40
C ALA A 198 -10.25 -7.26 6.93
N ALA A 199 -9.07 -6.87 7.41
CA ALA A 199 -8.90 -5.65 8.19
C ALA A 199 -8.73 -4.40 7.32
N THR A 200 -8.12 -4.50 6.14
CA THR A 200 -7.75 -3.31 5.36
C THR A 200 -7.98 -3.43 3.86
N ARG A 201 -8.17 -2.28 3.21
CA ARG A 201 -8.13 -2.07 1.76
C ARG A 201 -7.16 -0.94 1.37
N GLY A 202 -6.23 -0.61 2.25
CA GLY A 202 -5.17 0.37 2.05
C GLY A 202 -3.96 0.04 2.93
N LEU A 203 -2.76 0.31 2.41
CA LEU A 203 -1.51 0.16 3.16
C LEU A 203 -0.55 1.25 2.72
N GLY A 204 0.05 1.96 3.68
CA GLY A 204 1.01 3.02 3.43
C GLY A 204 2.40 2.50 3.08
N GLY A 205 3.01 3.13 2.07
CA GLY A 205 4.40 2.88 1.71
C GLY A 205 5.37 3.30 2.82
N ASN A 206 6.37 2.46 3.06
CA ASN A 206 7.43 2.67 4.06
C ASN A 206 8.76 2.06 3.57
N PRO A 207 9.91 2.29 4.23
CA PRO A 207 11.19 1.75 3.75
C PRO A 207 11.17 0.23 3.53
N GLY A 208 10.48 -0.50 4.41
CA GLY A 208 10.20 -1.93 4.31
C GLY A 208 9.53 -2.31 3.01
N ASN A 209 8.42 -1.66 2.68
CA ASN A 209 7.67 -1.84 1.44
C ASN A 209 7.18 -0.46 0.94
N PRO A 210 7.82 0.11 -0.10
CA PRO A 210 7.53 1.47 -0.57
C PRO A 210 6.23 1.57 -1.35
N THR A 211 5.51 0.46 -1.54
CA THR A 211 4.21 0.45 -2.19
C THR A 211 3.13 0.93 -1.25
N THR A 212 2.52 2.06 -1.62
CA THR A 212 1.22 2.48 -1.10
C THR A 212 0.12 1.79 -1.88
N SER A 213 -0.98 1.42 -1.23
CA SER A 213 -2.14 0.83 -1.92
C SER A 213 -3.49 1.35 -1.45
N CYS A 214 -4.49 1.20 -2.33
CA CYS A 214 -5.88 1.56 -2.07
C CYS A 214 -6.83 0.69 -2.90
N GLY A 215 -8.01 0.42 -2.36
CA GLY A 215 -9.10 -0.25 -3.05
C GLY A 215 -9.67 0.57 -4.20
N GLU A 216 -9.90 -0.09 -5.33
CA GLU A 216 -10.54 0.49 -6.51
C GLU A 216 -11.92 1.11 -6.20
N GLU A 217 -12.67 0.51 -5.27
CA GLU A 217 -13.95 1.02 -4.80
C GLU A 217 -13.85 2.35 -4.07
N ASN A 218 -12.74 2.63 -3.37
CA ASN A 218 -12.54 3.92 -2.69
C ASN A 218 -12.17 5.02 -3.70
N LEU A 219 -11.26 4.72 -4.62
CA LEU A 219 -10.85 5.66 -5.69
C LEU A 219 -12.03 6.15 -6.53
N LEU A 220 -13.04 5.30 -6.73
CA LEU A 220 -14.21 5.57 -7.56
C LEU A 220 -15.50 5.83 -6.74
N MET A 221 -15.41 5.86 -5.40
CA MET A 221 -16.55 5.99 -4.49
C MET A 221 -17.72 5.05 -4.80
N LEU A 222 -17.42 3.77 -5.01
CA LEU A 222 -18.39 2.75 -5.40
C LEU A 222 -19.20 2.25 -4.21
N GLU A 223 -20.31 1.60 -4.52
CA GLU A 223 -21.10 0.89 -3.52
C GLU A 223 -20.29 -0.25 -2.91
N GLY A 224 -20.41 -0.42 -1.60
CA GLY A 224 -19.64 -1.42 -0.84
C GLY A 224 -18.28 -0.93 -0.34
N ASP A 225 -17.87 0.31 -0.65
CA ASP A 225 -16.67 0.89 -0.06
C ASP A 225 -16.78 0.99 1.47
N ARG A 226 -15.84 0.32 2.15
CA ARG A 226 -15.72 0.35 3.61
C ARG A 226 -15.23 1.71 4.11
N TYR A 227 -14.43 2.40 3.30
CA TYR A 227 -13.83 3.70 3.58
C TYR A 227 -14.62 4.85 2.95
N ARG A 228 -15.90 4.66 2.63
CA ARG A 228 -16.77 5.67 1.99
C ARG A 228 -16.81 7.07 2.63
N CYS A 229 -16.29 7.23 3.84
CA CYS A 229 -16.21 8.49 4.58
C CYS A 229 -14.85 9.14 4.59
N GLU A 230 -13.97 8.64 3.75
CA GLU A 230 -12.63 9.10 3.62
C GLU A 230 -12.07 8.71 2.24
N ASN A 231 -11.07 9.45 1.76
CA ASN A 231 -10.24 8.97 0.67
C ASN A 231 -9.00 8.34 1.29
N ILE A 232 -8.93 7.01 1.28
CA ILE A 232 -7.85 6.29 1.96
C ILE A 232 -6.52 6.42 1.20
N LEU A 233 -6.53 6.71 -0.11
CA LEU A 233 -5.28 7.01 -0.83
C LEU A 233 -4.54 8.19 -0.18
N LEU A 234 -5.24 9.27 0.19
CA LEU A 234 -4.59 10.44 0.80
C LEU A 234 -4.03 10.14 2.21
N HIS A 235 -4.64 9.22 2.94
CA HIS A 235 -4.10 8.69 4.21
C HIS A 235 -2.80 7.92 3.97
N GLU A 236 -2.90 6.86 3.18
CA GLU A 236 -1.84 5.87 3.00
C GLU A 236 -0.66 6.47 2.26
N PHE A 237 -0.91 7.41 1.33
CA PHE A 237 0.15 8.16 0.69
C PHE A 237 0.74 9.23 1.61
N GLY A 238 0.01 9.69 2.62
CA GLY A 238 0.55 10.50 3.72
C GLY A 238 1.65 9.76 4.48
N HIS A 239 1.46 8.47 4.77
CA HIS A 239 2.54 7.62 5.30
C HIS A 239 3.76 7.57 4.37
N ALA A 240 3.55 7.32 3.07
CA ALA A 240 4.65 7.30 2.11
C ALA A 240 5.39 8.64 2.02
N VAL A 241 4.69 9.77 2.10
CA VAL A 241 5.34 11.08 2.17
C VAL A 241 6.20 11.20 3.42
N MET A 242 5.71 10.81 4.59
CA MET A 242 6.48 10.88 5.84
C MET A 242 7.67 9.93 5.88
N ASP A 243 7.48 8.68 5.47
CA ASP A 243 8.46 7.62 5.67
C ASP A 243 9.42 7.45 4.49
N LEU A 244 9.03 7.87 3.28
CA LEU A 244 9.85 7.82 2.07
C LEU A 244 10.25 9.23 1.61
N GLY A 245 9.26 10.10 1.41
CA GLY A 245 9.49 11.46 0.91
C GLY A 245 10.33 12.35 1.84
N LEU A 246 10.15 12.17 3.15
CA LEU A 246 10.88 12.89 4.20
C LEU A 246 11.96 12.03 4.85
N HIS A 247 12.37 10.91 4.22
CA HIS A 247 13.43 10.07 4.77
C HIS A 247 14.73 10.88 4.90
N GLY A 248 15.28 10.92 6.12
CA GLY A 248 16.46 11.73 6.46
C GLY A 248 16.21 13.24 6.58
N SER A 249 14.99 13.73 6.35
CA SER A 249 14.63 15.15 6.47
C SER A 249 14.40 15.56 7.94
N PRO A 250 14.86 16.75 8.37
CA PRO A 250 14.51 17.31 9.68
C PRO A 250 12.99 17.42 9.90
N LEU A 251 12.21 17.64 8.84
CA LEU A 251 10.75 17.73 8.92
C LEU A 251 10.11 16.47 9.50
N ARG A 252 10.68 15.28 9.23
CA ARG A 252 10.20 14.03 9.84
C ARG A 252 10.34 14.05 11.36
N THR A 253 11.43 14.63 11.86
CA THR A 253 11.66 14.79 13.30
C THR A 253 10.72 15.83 13.90
N ASP A 254 10.44 16.91 13.17
CA ASP A 254 9.49 17.95 13.60
C ASP A 254 8.05 17.42 13.68
N ILE A 255 7.65 16.51 12.79
CA ILE A 255 6.36 15.79 12.86
C ILE A 255 6.26 15.00 14.17
N ILE A 256 7.29 14.25 14.53
CA ILE A 256 7.33 13.48 15.79
C ILE A 256 7.25 14.43 17.00
N ALA A 257 7.94 15.57 16.94
CA ALA A 257 7.87 16.58 17.99
C ALA A 257 6.48 17.23 18.10
N ALA A 258 5.82 17.50 16.97
CA ALA A 258 4.46 18.01 16.91
C ALA A 258 3.46 17.02 17.52
N TYR A 259 3.54 15.74 17.16
CA TYR A 259 2.71 14.67 17.74
C TYR A 259 2.83 14.60 19.27
N LYS A 260 4.06 14.69 19.80
CA LYS A 260 4.32 14.71 21.25
C LYS A 260 3.74 15.95 21.93
N ALA A 261 3.72 17.08 21.24
CA ALA A 261 3.18 18.34 21.73
C ALA A 261 1.68 18.51 21.44
N ALA A 262 1.07 17.59 20.68
CA ALA A 262 -0.32 17.70 20.24
C ALA A 262 -1.25 17.79 21.45
N PRO A 263 -2.19 18.74 21.46
CA PRO A 263 -3.10 18.94 22.59
C PRO A 263 -4.05 17.75 22.71
N ARG A 264 -4.13 17.18 23.91
CA ARG A 264 -4.98 16.02 24.21
C ARG A 264 -5.94 16.36 25.35
N ARG A 265 -7.19 15.92 25.22
CA ARG A 265 -8.18 15.98 26.29
C ARG A 265 -7.67 15.16 27.47
N ARG A 266 -7.94 15.62 28.69
CA ARG A 266 -7.71 14.77 29.86
C ARG A 266 -8.64 13.57 29.80
N LYS A 267 -8.11 12.35 29.92
CA LYS A 267 -8.95 11.16 30.14
C LYS A 267 -9.83 11.45 31.35
N ARG A 268 -11.15 11.33 31.22
CA ARG A 268 -12.05 11.34 32.38
C ARG A 268 -11.62 10.19 33.28
N GLN A 269 -10.95 10.49 34.38
CA GLN A 269 -10.80 9.53 35.46
C GLN A 269 -12.22 9.19 35.92
N HIS A 270 -12.66 7.95 35.72
CA HIS A 270 -13.79 7.44 36.49
C HIS A 270 -13.35 7.53 37.95
N LEU A 271 -13.95 8.45 38.70
CA LEU A 271 -13.86 8.50 40.14
C LEU A 271 -14.50 7.21 40.67
N VAL A 272 -13.72 6.13 40.72
CA VAL A 272 -13.95 5.10 41.71
C VAL A 272 -13.52 5.76 43.00
N GLY A 273 -14.50 6.19 43.78
CA GLY A 273 -14.25 6.71 45.12
C GLY A 273 -13.57 5.61 45.91
N ASP A 274 -12.30 5.81 46.24
CA ASP A 274 -11.76 5.18 47.42
C ASP A 274 -10.82 6.12 48.17
N SER A 275 -11.17 6.27 49.44
CA SER A 275 -10.55 7.12 50.41
C SER A 275 -9.38 6.39 51.05
N SER A 276 -8.15 6.75 50.70
CA SER A 276 -7.03 6.65 51.64
C SER A 276 -5.86 7.52 51.23
N ALA A 277 -5.41 8.33 52.18
CA ALA A 277 -4.37 9.33 52.05
C ALA A 277 -2.95 8.76 51.98
N ALA A 278 -2.07 9.61 51.45
CA ALA A 278 -0.65 9.79 51.77
C ALA A 278 0.34 8.66 51.42
N ASN A 279 1.21 8.95 50.45
CA ASN A 279 2.62 9.16 50.79
C ASN A 279 3.38 9.95 49.71
N VAL A 280 4.21 10.87 50.21
CA VAL A 280 5.15 11.73 49.47
C VAL A 280 6.49 11.00 49.36
N ALA A 281 7.13 11.04 48.19
CA ALA A 281 8.59 11.07 48.09
C ALA A 281 9.02 11.61 46.71
N ALA A 282 10.01 12.51 46.77
CA ALA A 282 10.57 13.28 45.68
C ALA A 282 11.67 12.53 44.89
N GLY A 283 11.94 13.00 43.67
CA GLY A 283 13.13 12.66 42.90
C GLY A 283 13.13 13.36 41.54
N GLY A 284 13.85 14.47 41.43
CA GLY A 284 13.95 15.26 40.21
C GLY A 284 15.05 14.81 39.26
N ALA A 285 14.89 15.14 37.97
CA ALA A 285 15.98 15.41 37.04
C ALA A 285 15.46 16.35 35.93
N ALA A 286 16.28 17.34 35.57
CA ALA A 286 15.91 18.52 34.81
C ALA A 286 15.63 18.28 33.32
N ALA A 287 14.73 19.10 32.77
CA ALA A 287 14.41 19.16 31.34
C ALA A 287 15.55 19.84 30.54
N PRO A 288 15.89 19.37 29.32
CA PRO A 288 16.79 20.09 28.42
C PRO A 288 16.11 21.34 27.81
N PRO A 289 16.87 22.39 27.45
CA PRO A 289 16.32 23.64 26.92
C PRO A 289 15.74 23.46 25.51
N PRO A 290 14.76 24.28 25.11
CA PRO A 290 14.13 24.21 23.79
C PRO A 290 15.09 24.63 22.65
N PRO A 291 14.97 24.06 21.45
CA PRO A 291 15.65 24.57 20.25
C PRO A 291 15.10 25.96 19.84
N PRO A 292 15.91 26.80 19.16
CA PRO A 292 15.52 28.17 18.79
C PRO A 292 14.38 28.21 17.76
N PRO A 293 13.58 29.30 17.70
CA PRO A 293 12.46 29.40 16.78
C PRO A 293 12.92 29.55 15.33
N ILE A 294 12.32 28.76 14.43
CA ILE A 294 12.37 29.01 12.98
C ILE A 294 11.46 30.21 12.70
N VAL A 295 12.04 31.27 12.15
CA VAL A 295 11.34 32.48 11.71
C VAL A 295 10.52 32.14 10.47
N ALA A 296 9.20 32.02 10.63
CA ALA A 296 8.27 31.95 9.50
C ALA A 296 8.08 33.35 8.91
N ALA A 297 8.29 33.48 7.60
CA ALA A 297 7.93 34.67 6.84
C ALA A 297 6.41 34.86 6.88
N ALA A 298 5.98 36.12 7.06
CA ALA A 298 4.60 36.51 7.21
C ALA A 298 3.74 36.07 6.01
N ALA A 299 2.71 35.25 6.28
CA ALA A 299 1.61 35.04 5.37
C ALA A 299 0.49 36.04 5.72
N ASP A 300 0.07 36.79 4.70
CA ASP A 300 -0.95 37.83 4.74
C ASP A 300 -2.31 37.25 5.18
N THR A 301 -2.99 37.98 6.06
CA THR A 301 -4.23 37.56 6.72
C THR A 301 -5.44 37.69 5.81
N ALA A 302 -6.15 36.59 5.56
CA ALA A 302 -7.56 36.60 5.17
C ALA A 302 -8.40 35.99 6.31
N ALA A 303 -9.44 36.71 6.72
CA ALA A 303 -10.28 36.44 7.89
C ALA A 303 -11.15 35.15 7.77
N PRO A 304 -11.57 34.54 8.90
CA PRO A 304 -12.04 33.16 8.95
C PRO A 304 -13.51 32.99 8.53
N ALA A 305 -13.78 31.83 7.94
CA ALA A 305 -15.13 31.26 7.82
C ALA A 305 -15.68 30.94 9.22
N ALA A 306 -16.95 31.28 9.46
CA ALA A 306 -17.60 31.16 10.75
C ALA A 306 -17.76 29.69 11.20
N LEU A 307 -17.03 29.30 12.25
CA LEU A 307 -17.29 28.09 13.04
C LEU A 307 -18.56 28.30 13.87
N VAL A 308 -19.53 27.38 13.75
CA VAL A 308 -20.73 27.31 14.58
C VAL A 308 -20.31 27.15 16.04
N ALA A 309 -20.95 27.89 16.96
CA ALA A 309 -20.68 27.85 18.40
C ALA A 309 -21.04 26.46 19.00
N GLY A 310 -20.08 25.53 18.92
CA GLY A 310 -20.02 24.29 19.68
C GLY A 310 -18.94 24.39 20.77
N GLU A 311 -18.91 23.43 21.69
CA GLU A 311 -17.98 23.37 22.83
C GLU A 311 -16.54 23.81 22.46
N GLU A 312 -15.91 24.59 23.35
CA GLU A 312 -14.51 25.00 23.22
C GLU A 312 -13.62 23.75 22.99
N TRP A 313 -12.84 23.77 21.92
CA TRP A 313 -12.03 22.61 21.54
C TRP A 313 -10.97 22.32 22.60
N ALA A 314 -11.09 21.16 23.26
CA ALA A 314 -10.27 20.77 24.40
C ALA A 314 -9.06 19.86 24.04
N GLY A 315 -8.71 19.78 22.75
CA GLY A 315 -7.70 18.85 22.22
C GLY A 315 -8.31 17.59 21.59
N TYR A 316 -7.45 16.71 21.09
CA TYR A 316 -7.80 15.39 20.59
C TYR A 316 -8.22 14.44 21.73
N ASP A 317 -9.14 13.52 21.46
CA ASP A 317 -9.38 12.41 22.36
C ASP A 317 -8.13 11.51 22.40
N PRO A 318 -7.57 11.18 23.57
CA PRO A 318 -6.33 10.41 23.64
C PRO A 318 -6.38 9.01 23.00
N ASP A 319 -7.59 8.50 22.78
CA ASP A 319 -7.85 7.17 22.25
C ASP A 319 -8.39 7.23 20.80
N CYS A 320 -8.48 8.41 20.17
CA CYS A 320 -8.81 8.48 18.74
C CYS A 320 -7.62 8.00 17.89
N TYR A 321 -7.92 7.46 16.71
CA TYR A 321 -6.94 6.77 15.87
C TYR A 321 -5.76 7.67 15.46
N MET A 322 -6.03 8.93 15.13
CA MET A 322 -5.01 9.95 14.85
C MET A 322 -3.99 10.12 15.99
N MET A 323 -4.35 9.77 17.23
CA MET A 323 -3.46 9.85 18.39
C MET A 323 -2.81 8.52 18.78
N ALA A 324 -2.97 7.46 17.98
CA ALA A 324 -2.36 6.16 18.24
C ALA A 324 -0.83 6.22 18.16
N ASN A 325 -0.28 6.90 17.16
CA ASN A 325 1.15 7.13 16.98
C ASN A 325 1.41 8.35 16.07
N GLU A 326 2.67 8.74 15.92
CA GLU A 326 3.09 9.88 15.08
C GLU A 326 2.77 9.71 13.58
N CYS A 327 2.74 8.47 13.08
CA CYS A 327 2.46 8.19 11.68
C CYS A 327 0.97 8.40 11.38
N GLU A 328 0.08 7.92 12.25
CA GLU A 328 -1.37 8.16 12.13
C GLU A 328 -1.71 9.64 12.31
N TYR A 329 -1.04 10.31 13.25
CA TYR A 329 -1.18 11.75 13.46
C TYR A 329 -0.90 12.54 12.17
N TRP A 330 0.14 12.14 11.44
CA TRP A 330 0.47 12.73 10.15
C TRP A 330 -0.50 12.33 9.03
N ALA A 331 -0.87 11.05 8.94
CA ALA A 331 -1.71 10.53 7.86
C ALA A 331 -3.16 11.05 7.93
N GLU A 332 -3.79 11.01 9.11
CA GLU A 332 -5.11 11.61 9.35
C GLU A 332 -5.06 13.14 9.19
N GLY A 333 -3.99 13.77 9.66
CA GLY A 333 -3.73 15.20 9.42
C GLY A 333 -3.64 15.54 7.95
N THR A 334 -3.01 14.67 7.14
CA THR A 334 -2.91 14.79 5.69
C THR A 334 -4.29 14.70 5.03
N GLN A 335 -5.12 13.74 5.43
CA GLN A 335 -6.50 13.66 4.93
C GLN A 335 -7.29 14.92 5.27
N ALA A 336 -7.21 15.38 6.52
CA ALA A 336 -7.89 16.60 6.96
C ALA A 336 -7.39 17.84 6.19
N TRP A 337 -6.09 17.93 5.88
CA TRP A 337 -5.51 19.02 5.09
C TRP A 337 -6.12 19.17 3.69
N PHE A 338 -6.61 18.06 3.12
CA PHE A 338 -7.26 18.01 1.81
C PHE A 338 -8.78 17.83 1.90
N ASP A 339 -9.38 18.00 3.07
CA ASP A 339 -10.81 17.80 3.35
C ASP A 339 -11.31 16.43 2.87
N ALA A 340 -10.46 15.41 3.03
CA ALA A 340 -10.63 14.08 2.47
C ALA A 340 -11.18 13.06 3.49
N THR A 341 -11.68 13.53 4.63
CA THR A 341 -12.37 12.71 5.63
C THR A 341 -13.56 13.48 6.20
N VAL A 342 -14.63 12.75 6.52
CA VAL A 342 -15.76 13.28 7.31
C VAL A 342 -15.98 12.47 8.59
N ARG A 343 -15.04 11.59 8.93
CA ARG A 343 -15.07 10.77 10.14
C ARG A 343 -14.68 11.60 11.35
N GLU A 344 -15.39 11.48 12.45
CA GLU A 344 -15.04 12.18 13.69
C GLU A 344 -14.39 11.25 14.72
N ASP A 345 -14.62 9.96 14.60
CA ASP A 345 -14.16 8.94 15.54
C ASP A 345 -12.64 8.72 15.48
N VAL A 346 -12.01 9.05 14.35
CA VAL A 346 -10.55 8.91 14.14
C VAL A 346 -9.77 10.19 14.38
N THR A 347 -10.36 11.36 14.13
CA THR A 347 -9.68 12.68 14.17
C THR A 347 -10.14 13.58 15.31
N SER A 348 -11.10 13.14 16.14
CA SER A 348 -11.84 14.00 17.07
C SER A 348 -12.51 15.21 16.37
N GLY A 349 -12.98 15.00 15.14
CA GLY A 349 -13.65 16.01 14.32
C GLY A 349 -12.71 17.11 13.83
N VAL A 350 -11.45 16.80 13.56
CA VAL A 350 -10.53 17.68 12.83
C VAL A 350 -10.44 17.16 11.40
N ASN A 351 -11.33 17.62 10.52
CA ASN A 351 -11.61 16.97 9.24
C ASN A 351 -11.30 17.85 8.02
N THR A 352 -11.05 19.13 8.26
CA THR A 352 -10.79 20.10 7.20
C THR A 352 -9.52 20.88 7.48
N ARG A 353 -8.92 21.45 6.42
CA ARG A 353 -7.72 22.27 6.55
C ARG A 353 -7.89 23.41 7.56
N GLU A 354 -9.05 24.07 7.51
CA GLU A 354 -9.33 25.21 8.38
C GLU A 354 -9.45 24.79 9.84
N GLU A 355 -9.98 23.58 10.09
CA GLU A 355 -9.97 23.01 11.44
C GLU A 355 -8.56 22.65 11.90
N VAL A 356 -7.72 22.08 11.03
CA VAL A 356 -6.31 21.81 11.36
C VAL A 356 -5.61 23.12 11.72
N LYS A 357 -5.76 24.17 10.92
CA LYS A 357 -5.18 25.50 11.18
C LYS A 357 -5.64 26.09 12.52
N GLY A 358 -6.93 25.99 12.82
CA GLY A 358 -7.51 26.57 14.03
C GLY A 358 -7.22 25.78 15.30
N LYS A 359 -7.21 24.44 15.21
CA LYS A 359 -7.09 23.53 16.35
C LYS A 359 -5.64 23.10 16.59
N ASP A 360 -4.90 22.74 15.53
CA ASP A 360 -3.51 22.27 15.62
C ASP A 360 -2.58 23.04 14.67
N PRO A 361 -2.21 24.30 15.02
CA PRO A 361 -1.39 25.14 14.16
C PRO A 361 0.04 24.60 13.94
N ARG A 362 0.54 23.70 14.81
CA ARG A 362 1.84 23.05 14.62
C ARG A 362 1.77 22.04 13.48
N LEU A 363 0.74 21.19 13.49
CA LEU A 363 0.47 20.28 12.39
C LEU A 363 0.21 21.04 11.09
N ALA A 364 -0.59 22.11 11.15
CA ALA A 364 -0.89 22.95 9.99
C ALA A 364 0.37 23.51 9.32
N ALA A 365 1.35 23.98 10.12
CA ALA A 365 2.60 24.51 9.59
C ALA A 365 3.43 23.44 8.87
N LEU A 366 3.47 22.23 9.40
CA LEU A 366 4.19 21.11 8.79
C LEU A 366 3.51 20.63 7.50
N LEU A 367 2.19 20.49 7.52
CA LEU A 367 1.40 20.15 6.33
C LEU A 367 1.54 21.22 5.24
N ALA A 368 1.53 22.50 5.59
CA ALA A 368 1.78 23.59 4.65
C ALA A 368 3.21 23.57 4.08
N ALA A 369 4.21 23.18 4.89
CA ALA A 369 5.59 23.06 4.41
C ALA A 369 5.76 21.92 3.38
N VAL A 370 4.98 20.83 3.52
CA VAL A 370 5.07 19.65 2.65
C VAL A 370 4.13 19.71 1.46
N TYR A 371 2.89 20.16 1.64
CA TYR A 371 1.82 20.14 0.66
C TYR A 371 1.40 21.52 0.16
N GLY A 372 1.96 22.60 0.72
CA GLY A 372 1.51 23.96 0.48
C GLY A 372 0.10 24.25 1.02
N ASP A 373 -0.32 25.51 0.87
CA ASP A 373 -1.68 25.97 1.21
C ASP A 373 -2.50 26.27 -0.06
N GLY A 374 -2.37 25.43 -1.09
CA GLY A 374 -3.07 25.60 -2.36
C GLY A 374 -4.59 25.46 -2.26
N PRO A 375 -5.36 25.94 -3.25
CA PRO A 375 -6.84 25.97 -3.16
C PRO A 375 -7.50 24.60 -3.32
N TRP A 376 -6.79 23.58 -3.81
CA TRP A 376 -7.38 22.26 -4.03
C TRP A 376 -7.76 21.58 -2.72
N ARG A 377 -8.93 20.94 -2.73
CA ARG A 377 -9.36 19.94 -1.74
C ARG A 377 -9.97 18.76 -2.51
N TYR A 378 -10.06 17.61 -1.86
CA TYR A 378 -10.58 16.39 -2.46
C TYR A 378 -12.03 16.51 -2.96
N PRO A 379 -13.00 17.15 -2.24
CA PRO A 379 -14.38 17.23 -2.70
C PRO A 379 -14.58 17.88 -4.07
N GLN A 380 -13.66 18.74 -4.53
CA GLN A 380 -13.69 19.39 -5.84
C GLN A 380 -13.46 18.41 -6.99
N THR A 381 -12.74 17.32 -6.74
CA THR A 381 -12.36 16.30 -7.73
C THR A 381 -12.90 14.91 -7.41
N ALA A 382 -13.64 14.76 -6.32
CA ALA A 382 -14.24 13.50 -5.92
C ALA A 382 -15.19 12.99 -7.03
N PRO A 383 -15.18 11.68 -7.36
CA PRO A 383 -16.06 11.11 -8.39
C PRO A 383 -17.55 11.30 -8.13
N ARG A 384 -17.92 11.49 -6.85
CA ARG A 384 -19.28 11.72 -6.36
C ARG A 384 -19.25 12.76 -5.23
N PRO A 385 -20.39 13.41 -4.92
CA PRO A 385 -20.46 14.33 -3.79
C PRO A 385 -19.96 13.69 -2.49
N PHE A 386 -18.86 14.25 -1.96
CA PHE A 386 -18.27 13.81 -0.70
C PHE A 386 -18.87 14.62 0.44
N ALA A 387 -19.80 14.01 1.17
CA ALA A 387 -20.57 14.67 2.23
C ALA A 387 -20.88 13.72 3.37
N ARG A 388 -21.04 14.30 4.57
CA ARG A 388 -21.30 13.57 5.81
C ARG A 388 -22.65 12.84 5.79
N GLU A 389 -23.68 13.41 5.15
CA GLU A 389 -24.99 12.74 5.05
C GLU A 389 -24.92 11.49 4.17
N SER A 390 -24.18 11.55 3.06
CA SER A 390 -23.94 10.40 2.16
C SER A 390 -23.28 9.24 2.91
N CYS A 391 -22.41 9.56 3.86
CA CYS A 391 -21.73 8.65 4.74
C CYS A 391 -22.63 7.93 5.75
N ALA A 392 -23.43 8.71 6.47
CA ALA A 392 -24.35 8.19 7.47
C ALA A 392 -25.41 7.28 6.84
N ALA A 393 -25.97 7.68 5.69
CA ALA A 393 -26.95 6.89 4.96
C ALA A 393 -26.37 5.54 4.50
N ALA A 394 -25.15 5.55 3.96
CA ALA A 394 -24.48 4.32 3.52
C ALA A 394 -24.03 3.43 4.70
N ALA A 395 -23.67 4.01 5.85
CA ALA A 395 -23.38 3.25 7.07
C ALA A 395 -24.63 2.54 7.62
N ALA A 396 -25.77 3.22 7.62
CA ALA A 396 -27.04 2.61 7.99
C ALA A 396 -27.43 1.46 7.05
N ALA A 397 -27.19 1.62 5.74
CA ALA A 397 -27.45 0.58 4.74
C ALA A 397 -26.55 -0.65 4.93
N ALA A 398 -25.25 -0.45 5.18
CA ALA A 398 -24.30 -1.54 5.45
C ALA A 398 -24.66 -2.32 6.73
N ALA A 399 -24.96 -1.61 7.82
CA ALA A 399 -25.41 -2.24 9.06
C ALA A 399 -26.72 -3.04 8.89
N ALA A 400 -27.66 -2.53 8.08
CA ALA A 400 -28.88 -3.25 7.75
C ALA A 400 -28.61 -4.54 6.96
N ALA A 401 -27.68 -4.51 6.00
CA ALA A 401 -27.27 -5.66 5.21
C ALA A 401 -26.59 -6.75 6.07
N GLU A 402 -25.70 -6.37 6.99
CA GLU A 402 -25.09 -7.28 7.96
C GLU A 402 -26.12 -7.90 8.90
N ALA A 403 -27.06 -7.11 9.40
CA ALA A 403 -28.15 -7.61 10.25
C ALA A 403 -29.04 -8.62 9.51
N LEU A 404 -29.29 -8.41 8.21
CA LEU A 404 -30.01 -9.35 7.34
C LEU A 404 -29.21 -10.64 7.09
N SER A 405 -27.89 -10.54 6.90
CA SER A 405 -26.98 -11.69 6.76
C SER A 405 -26.91 -12.53 8.04
N SER A 406 -26.75 -11.88 9.20
CA SER A 406 -26.73 -12.56 10.50
C SER A 406 -28.08 -13.21 10.85
N LYS A 407 -29.21 -12.60 10.45
CA LYS A 407 -30.54 -13.22 10.57
C LYS A 407 -30.70 -14.43 9.64
N ARG A 408 -30.16 -14.40 8.42
CA ARG A 408 -30.14 -15.57 7.52
C ARG A 408 -29.30 -16.72 8.07
N GLN A 409 -28.17 -16.42 8.71
CA GLN A 409 -27.35 -17.45 9.37
C GLN A 409 -28.01 -18.03 10.63
N ARG A 410 -28.76 -17.23 11.40
CA ARG A 410 -29.50 -17.70 12.58
C ARG A 410 -30.85 -18.35 12.26
N GLY A 411 -31.40 -18.12 11.06
CA GLY A 411 -32.66 -18.72 10.59
C GLY A 411 -32.52 -20.15 10.04
N GLY A 412 -31.30 -20.69 9.98
CA GLY A 412 -31.01 -22.05 9.52
C GLY A 412 -31.27 -23.15 10.56
N ALA A 413 -32.37 -23.09 11.31
CA ALA A 413 -32.84 -24.18 12.17
C ALA A 413 -34.33 -23.97 12.51
N GLY A 414 -35.22 -24.36 11.60
CA GLY A 414 -36.65 -24.20 11.80
C GLY A 414 -37.51 -24.64 10.62
N TRP A 415 -37.29 -25.84 10.10
CA TRP A 415 -38.30 -26.48 9.25
C TRP A 415 -39.42 -27.01 10.16
N LEU A 416 -40.52 -26.26 10.24
CA LEU A 416 -41.79 -26.82 10.69
C LEU A 416 -42.41 -27.57 9.51
N ALA A 417 -42.67 -28.85 9.73
CA ALA A 417 -43.48 -29.69 8.86
C ALA A 417 -44.89 -29.07 8.72
N GLY A 418 -45.32 -28.84 7.49
CA GLY A 418 -46.62 -28.27 7.19
C GLY A 418 -46.90 -28.30 5.70
N GLU A 419 -47.42 -29.44 5.26
CA GLU A 419 -48.32 -29.68 4.12
C GLU A 419 -48.27 -28.73 2.91
N VAL A 420 -47.80 -29.26 1.79
CA VAL A 420 -47.90 -28.64 0.46
C VAL A 420 -49.18 -29.15 -0.23
N PRO A 421 -50.12 -28.28 -0.64
CA PRO A 421 -51.16 -28.69 -1.58
C PRO A 421 -50.62 -28.62 -3.02
N VAL A 422 -50.85 -29.71 -3.73
CA VAL A 422 -50.61 -29.89 -5.16
C VAL A 422 -51.60 -29.03 -5.96
N LEU A 423 -51.10 -28.21 -6.88
CA LEU A 423 -51.88 -27.73 -8.02
C LEU A 423 -51.14 -28.10 -9.31
N VAL A 424 -51.93 -28.66 -10.22
CA VAL A 424 -51.62 -29.24 -11.53
C VAL A 424 -51.73 -28.16 -12.61
N GLU A 425 -51.20 -28.47 -13.80
CA GLU A 425 -51.28 -27.81 -15.13
C GLU A 425 -49.96 -27.10 -15.52
N ASP A 426 -49.32 -27.33 -16.67
CA ASP A 426 -49.55 -28.26 -17.78
C ASP A 426 -48.25 -28.41 -18.61
N ASN A 427 -48.17 -29.53 -19.33
CA ASN A 427 -47.13 -30.03 -20.26
C ASN A 427 -46.88 -29.02 -21.45
N PRO A 428 -45.85 -29.13 -22.35
CA PRO A 428 -45.47 -30.40 -22.99
C PRO A 428 -44.00 -30.64 -23.42
N MET A 429 -43.78 -31.92 -23.75
CA MET A 429 -42.83 -32.50 -24.71
C MET A 429 -41.56 -33.19 -24.16
N GLN A 430 -41.74 -34.48 -23.82
CA GLN A 430 -40.83 -35.54 -24.27
C GLN A 430 -41.28 -36.00 -25.68
N PRO A 431 -40.39 -36.57 -26.52
CA PRO A 431 -40.08 -38.01 -26.45
C PRO A 431 -38.60 -38.30 -26.81
N LEU A 432 -37.97 -39.45 -26.57
CA LEU A 432 -38.26 -40.70 -25.86
C LEU A 432 -36.88 -41.39 -25.79
N LEU A 433 -36.62 -42.12 -24.70
CA LEU A 433 -36.12 -43.50 -24.61
C LEU A 433 -34.95 -43.95 -25.52
N ALA A 434 -34.00 -44.77 -25.13
CA ALA A 434 -33.70 -45.59 -23.96
C ALA A 434 -32.30 -46.17 -24.32
N GLY A 435 -31.39 -46.50 -23.42
CA GLY A 435 -31.53 -47.25 -22.19
C GLY A 435 -30.58 -48.46 -22.26
N ALA A 436 -30.46 -49.13 -21.12
CA ALA A 436 -29.80 -50.41 -20.85
C ALA A 436 -28.29 -50.37 -20.50
N ASP A 437 -28.07 -50.39 -19.18
CA ASP A 437 -27.51 -51.53 -18.42
C ASP A 437 -26.14 -52.12 -18.76
N GLY A 438 -25.36 -52.30 -17.69
CA GLY A 438 -24.80 -53.62 -17.38
C GLY A 438 -23.27 -53.75 -17.38
N GLY A 439 -22.69 -53.70 -16.17
CA GLY A 439 -21.79 -54.74 -15.65
C GLY A 439 -20.44 -55.03 -16.34
N GLY A 440 -19.35 -54.72 -15.61
CA GLY A 440 -18.29 -55.69 -15.27
C GLY A 440 -17.16 -55.98 -16.28
N GLY A 441 -15.93 -56.07 -15.75
CA GLY A 441 -14.96 -57.08 -16.22
C GLY A 441 -13.73 -56.60 -17.02
N ALA A 442 -12.63 -56.46 -16.28
CA ALA A 442 -11.22 -56.65 -16.62
C ALA A 442 -10.72 -57.02 -18.05
N SER A 443 -9.57 -56.38 -18.36
CA SER A 443 -8.34 -56.93 -18.97
C SER A 443 -8.15 -57.08 -20.50
N ARG A 444 -7.10 -56.35 -20.94
CA ARG A 444 -5.94 -56.75 -21.75
C ARG A 444 -6.06 -56.98 -23.28
N HIS A 445 -5.04 -56.39 -23.94
CA HIS A 445 -4.46 -56.70 -25.27
C HIS A 445 -5.30 -56.26 -26.48
N GLY A 446 -4.77 -55.67 -27.55
CA GLY A 446 -3.41 -55.35 -27.96
C GLY A 446 -3.42 -54.94 -29.45
N MET A 447 -2.27 -54.43 -29.90
CA MET A 447 -1.82 -54.33 -31.32
C MET A 447 -2.51 -53.31 -32.25
N ARG A 448 -1.78 -52.28 -32.71
CA ARG A 448 -1.07 -52.19 -34.04
C ARG A 448 -2.05 -51.98 -35.22
N ARG A 449 -1.88 -51.08 -36.19
CA ARG A 449 -0.66 -50.59 -36.88
C ARG A 449 -1.07 -49.55 -37.97
N ARG A 450 -0.11 -48.68 -38.33
CA ARG A 450 0.17 -48.06 -39.66
C ARG A 450 -0.85 -47.00 -40.14
N GLY A 451 -0.45 -45.77 -40.44
CA GLY A 451 0.45 -45.31 -41.52
C GLY A 451 -0.40 -44.35 -42.38
N ALA A 452 0.04 -43.27 -43.02
CA ALA A 452 1.33 -42.79 -43.40
C ALA A 452 1.23 -41.26 -43.66
N SER A 453 2.36 -40.57 -43.53
CA SER A 453 2.59 -39.25 -44.16
C SER A 453 2.76 -39.43 -45.68
N PRO A 454 2.62 -38.36 -46.48
CA PRO A 454 3.87 -37.81 -47.02
C PRO A 454 3.94 -36.28 -47.11
N ARG A 455 5.20 -35.82 -47.07
CA ARG A 455 5.70 -34.47 -47.38
C ARG A 455 5.68 -34.16 -48.88
N ARG A 456 5.56 -32.87 -49.24
CA ARG A 456 6.41 -32.15 -50.24
C ARG A 456 6.07 -30.65 -50.20
N ARG A 457 7.01 -29.80 -49.77
CA ARG A 457 8.03 -29.01 -50.53
C ARG A 457 7.49 -27.74 -51.22
N GLU A 458 7.90 -26.61 -50.62
CA GLU A 458 8.48 -25.38 -51.20
C GLU A 458 8.05 -24.89 -52.58
N ARG A 459 7.65 -23.60 -52.61
CA ARG A 459 8.23 -22.61 -53.53
C ARG A 459 8.02 -21.18 -53.01
N ALA A 460 9.12 -20.43 -52.97
CA ALA A 460 9.15 -19.00 -52.80
C ALA A 460 8.66 -18.27 -54.07
N SER A 461 8.03 -17.10 -53.91
CA SER A 461 8.10 -16.07 -54.96
C SER A 461 8.20 -14.67 -54.35
N SER A 462 9.16 -13.95 -54.90
CA SER A 462 9.68 -12.63 -54.60
C SER A 462 8.69 -11.48 -54.76
N ARG A 463 8.88 -10.47 -53.91
CA ARG A 463 8.38 -9.10 -54.01
C ARG A 463 8.99 -8.37 -55.20
N GLY A 464 8.21 -7.48 -55.84
CA GLY A 464 8.70 -6.45 -56.75
C GLY A 464 7.59 -5.51 -57.25
N GLY A 465 7.77 -4.19 -57.06
CA GLY A 465 6.94 -3.10 -57.60
C GLY A 465 6.48 -2.12 -56.49
N LYS A 466 7.21 -1.02 -56.22
CA LYS A 466 7.13 0.33 -56.84
C LYS A 466 5.73 0.98 -56.72
N LEU A 467 5.50 2.28 -56.49
CA LEU A 467 6.18 3.50 -56.02
C LEU A 467 5.09 4.61 -56.19
N SER A 468 5.23 5.74 -55.49
CA SER A 468 4.42 6.98 -55.58
C SER A 468 3.06 6.95 -54.83
N SER A 469 2.62 7.97 -54.10
CA SER A 469 2.88 9.42 -54.18
C SER A 469 2.67 10.13 -52.83
N VAL A 470 3.54 11.10 -52.55
CA VAL A 470 3.48 12.10 -51.46
C VAL A 470 2.73 13.35 -51.96
N PRO A 471 2.01 14.11 -51.11
CA PRO A 471 2.52 15.41 -50.61
C PRO A 471 2.20 15.62 -49.11
N ARG A 472 3.21 15.68 -48.21
CA ARG A 472 3.79 16.89 -47.60
C ARG A 472 2.83 18.08 -47.38
N ARG A 473 2.66 18.48 -46.11
CA ARG A 473 3.17 19.77 -45.59
C ARG A 473 3.02 19.94 -44.05
N ILE A 474 4.16 20.35 -43.43
CA ILE A 474 4.35 21.33 -42.33
C ILE A 474 3.96 20.81 -40.91
N THR A 475 4.84 20.76 -39.90
CA THR A 475 5.66 21.86 -39.33
C THR A 475 6.98 21.38 -38.69
N ARG A 476 8.05 22.17 -38.83
CA ARG A 476 9.31 22.13 -38.05
C ARG A 476 9.22 23.14 -36.90
N ALA A 477 9.76 22.82 -35.73
CA ALA A 477 10.65 23.71 -34.96
C ALA A 477 11.23 22.97 -33.73
N LEU A 478 12.53 22.69 -33.77
CA LEU A 478 13.41 22.40 -32.63
C LEU A 478 14.54 23.44 -32.64
N ALA A 479 15.03 23.75 -31.44
CA ALA A 479 16.28 24.45 -31.09
C ALA A 479 16.31 25.99 -31.06
N ARG A 480 16.39 26.51 -29.82
CA ARG A 480 17.14 27.68 -29.29
C ARG A 480 16.74 27.77 -27.80
N LEU A 481 17.60 27.45 -26.84
CA LEU A 481 18.71 28.28 -26.36
C LEU A 481 19.68 27.45 -25.52
N ALA A 482 20.97 27.58 -25.84
CA ALA A 482 22.08 27.31 -24.94
C ALA A 482 22.80 28.65 -24.70
N GLY A 483 23.24 28.90 -23.47
CA GLY A 483 24.29 29.87 -23.15
C GLY A 483 23.98 30.86 -22.01
N CYS A 484 24.42 30.53 -20.80
CA CYS A 484 25.37 31.32 -19.97
C CYS A 484 25.27 30.93 -18.48
N CYS A 485 26.28 30.21 -17.97
CA CYS A 485 27.24 30.73 -16.98
C CYS A 485 28.24 29.62 -16.58
N LEU A 486 29.52 29.97 -16.69
CA LEU A 486 30.72 29.20 -16.37
C LEU A 486 31.24 29.59 -14.97
N GLY A 487 31.96 28.67 -14.33
CA GLY A 487 32.90 28.91 -13.22
C GLY A 487 32.31 28.62 -11.84
N CYS A 488 32.91 27.84 -10.93
CA CYS A 488 34.32 27.55 -10.69
C CYS A 488 34.50 26.13 -10.12
N GLY A 489 35.68 25.55 -10.33
CA GLY A 489 36.06 24.25 -9.77
C GLY A 489 36.90 24.34 -8.50
N LEU A 490 36.89 23.22 -7.78
CA LEU A 490 37.99 22.55 -7.05
C LEU A 490 38.62 23.27 -5.83
N PRO A 491 39.29 22.52 -4.92
CA PRO A 491 39.69 21.10 -4.98
C PRO A 491 38.81 20.13 -4.18
#